data_AF-A0A6L6ACV3-F1
#
_entry.id   AF-A0A6L6ACV3-F1
#
_cell.length_a   1.000
_cell.length_b   1.000
_cell.length_c   1.000
_cell.angle_alpha   90.00
_cell.angle_beta   90.00
_cell.angle_gamma   90.00
#
_symmetry.space_group_name_H-M   'P 1'
#
loop_
_entity.id
_entity.type
_entity.pdbx_description
1 polymer ?
#
loop_
_entity_poly.entity_id
_entity_poly.type
_entity_poly.pdbx_seq_one_letter_code
_entity_poly.pdbx_strand_id
1 'polypeptide(L)'
;MKRTEISRVSLLVVVLLFIGVTAQASGILNSPSGGYLVCVDSKTKVVTHPGTTKCPKGDKKLLLGAQGATGEAGANGLTGATGLPGKNGTDGKDGKTLWNGVKDPESTWGAPGDMFINSATKTLFGPKNLDGTWPVGVSMIGPAGAPGASGTPGVSGTKISELSICGGSRTSLCLVGSQGPGGGLIFFVDYNDQYAGFNYLEAAPKSCAAILPWSLFNVSDSALTNWGARAVGAGITNTGVFISHRTLGDDSSTAAAIYADELTCGGKSDWFLGSVGEMKLMYDNLQGLGDFDLLDSADNWTPQYWTSSASPLSSSTAFIQYFHTAGQEAPNKSDSYWVRPVRRFQTSLN
;
A
#
# COMPACT_ATOMS: atom_id res chain seq x y z
N MET A 1 -18.92 -47.03 50.66
CA MET A 1 -19.71 -46.84 49.42
C MET A 1 -18.73 -46.29 48.37
N LYS A 2 -17.90 -47.12 47.71
CA LYS A 2 -18.05 -47.65 46.31
C LYS A 2 -18.67 -46.59 45.38
N ARG A 3 -17.98 -45.91 44.43
CA ARG A 3 -16.97 -46.24 43.39
C ARG A 3 -17.50 -47.12 42.23
N THR A 4 -17.29 -46.60 41.00
CA THR A 4 -16.97 -47.32 39.73
C THR A 4 -18.20 -47.79 38.90
N GLU A 5 -18.50 -47.35 37.66
CA GLU A 5 -17.80 -47.17 36.35
C GLU A 5 -18.15 -48.29 35.33
N ILE A 6 -17.94 -47.99 34.03
CA ILE A 6 -17.88 -48.86 32.82
C ILE A 6 -19.25 -49.21 32.16
N SER A 7 -19.49 -48.94 30.86
CA SER A 7 -18.84 -49.52 29.66
C SER A 7 -19.20 -48.74 28.37
N ARG A 8 -18.25 -48.17 27.60
CA ARG A 8 -17.63 -48.68 26.33
C ARG A 8 -18.67 -48.94 25.20
N VAL A 9 -18.55 -48.55 23.92
CA VAL A 9 -17.40 -48.32 23.02
C VAL A 9 -17.92 -47.87 21.62
N SER A 10 -17.14 -47.05 20.89
CA SER A 10 -17.02 -46.85 19.41
C SER A 10 -18.23 -46.36 18.57
N LEU A 11 -18.20 -45.22 17.84
CA LEU A 11 -17.47 -44.83 16.59
C LEU A 11 -18.28 -45.08 15.27
N LEU A 12 -18.53 -43.98 14.52
CA LEU A 12 -18.73 -43.81 13.05
C LEU A 12 -20.10 -44.07 12.31
N VAL A 13 -20.64 -42.97 11.72
CA VAL A 13 -21.02 -42.73 10.28
C VAL A 13 -22.36 -43.19 9.63
N VAL A 14 -23.24 -42.20 9.35
CA VAL A 14 -23.86 -41.76 8.05
C VAL A 14 -24.77 -42.71 7.20
N VAL A 15 -26.03 -42.25 6.98
CA VAL A 15 -26.84 -42.20 5.70
C VAL A 15 -27.94 -43.24 5.32
N LEU A 16 -28.96 -42.68 4.64
CA LEU A 16 -30.01 -43.21 3.70
C LEU A 16 -31.45 -43.53 4.21
N LEU A 17 -32.36 -42.59 3.91
CA LEU A 17 -33.51 -42.65 2.97
C LEU A 17 -34.54 -43.83 2.95
N PHE A 18 -35.78 -43.39 2.69
CA PHE A 18 -36.98 -44.06 2.17
C PHE A 18 -37.81 -44.95 3.09
N ILE A 19 -39.10 -44.62 3.16
CA ILE A 19 -40.16 -45.61 3.37
C ILE A 19 -41.19 -45.42 2.25
N GLY A 20 -41.38 -46.49 1.48
CA GLY A 20 -42.60 -46.73 0.74
C GLY A 20 -43.24 -48.03 1.23
N VAL A 21 -44.16 -48.53 0.41
CA VAL A 21 -44.58 -49.93 0.27
C VAL A 21 -45.94 -50.31 0.90
N THR A 22 -46.97 -50.27 0.02
CA THR A 22 -48.04 -51.28 -0.24
C THR A 22 -49.02 -51.68 0.90
N ALA A 23 -50.17 -52.35 0.72
CA ALA A 23 -50.67 -53.28 -0.31
C ALA A 23 -52.22 -53.40 -0.30
N GLN A 24 -52.78 -54.02 -1.35
CA GLN A 24 -54.21 -54.21 -1.68
C GLN A 24 -54.85 -55.51 -1.12
N ALA A 25 -56.19 -55.57 -1.05
CA ALA A 25 -56.96 -56.83 -1.15
C ALA A 25 -58.43 -56.65 -1.65
N SER A 26 -58.79 -57.50 -2.61
CA SER A 26 -60.11 -58.07 -2.97
C SER A 26 -61.28 -57.18 -3.47
N GLY A 27 -61.64 -57.43 -4.74
CA GLY A 27 -62.68 -56.73 -5.50
C GLY A 27 -64.11 -56.95 -5.01
N ILE A 28 -64.77 -55.84 -4.70
CA ILE A 28 -66.20 -55.74 -4.43
C ILE A 28 -66.90 -55.45 -5.76
N LEU A 29 -67.81 -56.33 -6.17
CA LEU A 29 -68.49 -56.30 -7.48
C LEU A 29 -69.60 -55.26 -7.64
N ASN A 30 -69.64 -54.26 -6.75
CA ASN A 30 -70.55 -53.12 -6.83
C ASN A 30 -69.98 -52.05 -5.90
N SER A 31 -69.21 -51.11 -6.46
CA SER A 31 -68.70 -49.96 -5.71
C SER A 31 -68.85 -48.69 -6.54
N PRO A 32 -68.92 -47.51 -5.90
CA PRO A 32 -69.00 -46.24 -6.62
C PRO A 32 -67.84 -46.02 -7.60
N SER A 33 -66.66 -46.60 -7.34
CA SER A 33 -65.47 -46.45 -8.18
C SER A 33 -65.34 -47.52 -9.28
N GLY A 34 -65.85 -48.73 -9.05
CA GLY A 34 -65.82 -49.82 -10.05
C GLY A 34 -67.06 -49.94 -10.93
N GLY A 35 -68.13 -49.21 -10.60
CA GLY A 35 -69.44 -49.30 -11.22
C GLY A 35 -70.27 -50.50 -10.73
N TYR A 36 -71.56 -50.50 -11.07
CA TYR A 36 -72.52 -51.55 -10.70
C TYR A 36 -72.85 -52.43 -11.91
N LEU A 37 -72.77 -53.76 -11.76
CA LEU A 37 -73.06 -54.73 -12.84
C LEU A 37 -74.55 -55.06 -12.90
N VAL A 38 -75.18 -54.83 -14.05
CA VAL A 38 -76.58 -55.20 -14.30
C VAL A 38 -76.69 -55.99 -15.60
N CYS A 39 -77.63 -56.93 -15.67
CA CYS A 39 -77.85 -57.82 -16.81
C CYS A 39 -79.15 -57.45 -17.50
N VAL A 40 -79.09 -57.26 -18.81
CA VAL A 40 -80.26 -56.95 -19.62
C VAL A 40 -80.56 -58.15 -20.50
N ASP A 41 -81.73 -58.73 -20.34
CA ASP A 41 -82.20 -59.79 -21.24
C ASP A 41 -82.26 -59.23 -22.67
N SER A 42 -81.50 -59.86 -23.57
CA SER A 42 -81.34 -59.34 -24.93
C SER A 42 -82.64 -59.34 -25.74
N LYS A 43 -83.62 -60.19 -25.39
CA LYS A 43 -84.91 -60.31 -26.06
C LYS A 43 -85.99 -59.49 -25.37
N THR A 44 -86.17 -59.67 -24.08
CA THR A 44 -87.27 -59.04 -23.33
C THR A 44 -86.95 -57.62 -22.89
N LYS A 45 -85.65 -57.25 -22.90
CA LYS A 45 -85.15 -55.96 -22.40
C LYS A 45 -85.38 -55.73 -20.91
N VAL A 46 -85.78 -56.77 -20.17
CA VAL A 46 -85.87 -56.73 -18.72
C VAL A 46 -84.46 -56.62 -18.14
N VAL A 47 -84.33 -55.75 -17.14
CA VAL A 47 -83.07 -55.46 -16.46
C VAL A 47 -83.08 -56.17 -15.10
N THR A 48 -82.10 -57.03 -14.84
CA THR A 48 -81.95 -57.79 -13.59
C THR A 48 -80.57 -57.59 -12.98
N HIS A 49 -80.48 -57.67 -11.66
CA HIS A 49 -79.20 -57.71 -10.97
C HIS A 49 -78.82 -59.17 -10.67
N PRO A 50 -77.73 -59.71 -11.24
CA PRO A 50 -77.33 -61.07 -10.95
C PRO A 50 -76.73 -61.14 -9.54
N GLY A 51 -77.11 -62.15 -8.75
CA GLY A 51 -76.41 -62.47 -7.49
C GLY A 51 -74.99 -63.02 -7.69
N THR A 52 -74.45 -63.00 -8.91
CA THR A 52 -73.12 -63.51 -9.27
C THR A 52 -72.43 -62.56 -10.25
N THR A 53 -71.14 -62.79 -10.52
CA THR A 53 -70.29 -61.88 -11.32
C THR A 53 -70.51 -61.94 -12.84
N LYS A 54 -71.45 -62.77 -13.30
CA LYS A 54 -71.76 -63.00 -14.71
C LYS A 54 -73.26 -62.95 -14.94
N CYS A 55 -73.66 -62.45 -16.10
CA CYS A 55 -75.04 -62.48 -16.52
C CYS A 55 -75.46 -63.89 -16.96
N PRO A 56 -76.73 -64.28 -16.75
CA PRO A 56 -77.30 -65.49 -17.35
C PRO A 56 -77.06 -65.52 -18.87
N LYS A 57 -76.90 -66.72 -19.43
CA LYS A 57 -76.58 -66.91 -20.84
C LYS A 57 -77.74 -66.40 -21.71
N GLY A 58 -77.47 -65.39 -22.52
CA GLY A 58 -78.49 -64.71 -23.35
C GLY A 58 -78.65 -63.23 -23.00
N ASP A 59 -78.20 -62.81 -21.82
CA ASP A 59 -78.28 -61.43 -21.36
C ASP A 59 -77.00 -60.66 -21.69
N LYS A 60 -77.14 -59.36 -21.96
CA LYS A 60 -76.02 -58.43 -22.14
C LYS A 60 -75.67 -57.75 -20.81
N LYS A 61 -74.37 -57.66 -20.54
CA LYS A 61 -73.80 -56.94 -19.39
C LYS A 61 -73.85 -55.43 -19.63
N LEU A 62 -74.34 -54.69 -18.64
CA LEU A 62 -74.28 -53.23 -18.55
C LEU A 62 -73.63 -52.82 -17.22
N LEU A 63 -72.66 -51.89 -17.28
CA LEU A 63 -72.02 -51.29 -16.10
C LEU A 63 -72.46 -49.84 -15.97
N LEU A 64 -72.93 -49.45 -14.79
CA LEU A 64 -73.40 -48.10 -14.51
C LEU A 64 -72.46 -47.37 -13.55
N GLY A 65 -72.18 -46.09 -13.82
CA GLY A 65 -71.64 -45.15 -12.83
C GLY A 65 -70.11 -44.98 -12.73
N ALA A 66 -69.32 -45.26 -13.78
CA ALA A 66 -67.89 -44.92 -13.77
C ALA A 66 -67.66 -43.41 -14.02
N GLN A 67 -66.81 -42.75 -13.20
CA GLN A 67 -66.46 -41.32 -13.34
C GLN A 67 -65.44 -41.08 -14.47
N GLY A 68 -65.70 -40.08 -15.33
CA GLY A 68 -64.79 -39.62 -16.40
C GLY A 68 -63.81 -38.51 -15.96
N ALA A 69 -62.74 -38.28 -16.72
CA ALA A 69 -61.67 -37.31 -16.40
C ALA A 69 -62.07 -35.83 -16.64
N THR A 70 -61.52 -34.90 -15.84
CA THR A 70 -61.73 -33.43 -15.86
C THR A 70 -60.97 -32.75 -17.02
N GLY A 71 -61.55 -31.72 -17.67
CA GLY A 71 -60.98 -31.02 -18.85
C GLY A 71 -59.99 -29.86 -18.55
N GLU A 72 -59.18 -29.48 -19.55
CA GLU A 72 -58.04 -28.52 -19.47
C GLU A 72 -58.45 -27.02 -19.50
N ALA A 73 -57.59 -26.15 -18.92
CA ALA A 73 -57.79 -24.69 -18.80
C ALA A 73 -57.32 -23.88 -20.03
N GLY A 74 -57.95 -22.72 -20.29
CA GLY A 74 -57.75 -21.88 -21.51
C GLY A 74 -56.43 -21.07 -21.60
N ALA A 75 -56.05 -20.69 -22.82
CA ALA A 75 -54.73 -20.13 -23.18
C ALA A 75 -54.47 -18.66 -22.76
N ASN A 76 -53.21 -18.34 -22.44
CA ASN A 76 -52.72 -17.00 -22.06
C ASN A 76 -52.56 -16.06 -23.28
N GLY A 77 -52.78 -14.74 -23.08
CA GLY A 77 -52.67 -13.71 -24.13
C GLY A 77 -51.23 -13.42 -24.64
N LEU A 78 -51.12 -12.97 -25.89
CA LEU A 78 -49.85 -12.74 -26.60
C LEU A 78 -49.03 -11.57 -26.00
N THR A 79 -47.73 -11.81 -25.78
CA THR A 79 -46.75 -10.79 -25.33
C THR A 79 -46.44 -9.79 -26.46
N GLY A 80 -46.36 -8.48 -26.15
CA GLY A 80 -46.03 -7.44 -27.13
C GLY A 80 -44.63 -7.60 -27.74
N ALA A 81 -44.47 -7.24 -29.02
CA ALA A 81 -43.22 -7.39 -29.76
C ALA A 81 -42.09 -6.55 -29.15
N THR A 82 -40.90 -7.15 -28.99
CA THR A 82 -39.68 -6.46 -28.54
C THR A 82 -39.27 -5.37 -29.55
N GLY A 83 -38.94 -4.17 -29.05
CA GLY A 83 -38.49 -3.06 -29.90
C GLY A 83 -37.19 -3.39 -30.66
N LEU A 84 -37.05 -2.87 -31.88
CA LEU A 84 -35.85 -3.07 -32.70
C LEU A 84 -34.62 -2.45 -32.02
N PRO A 85 -33.44 -3.10 -32.08
CA PRO A 85 -32.19 -2.50 -31.61
C PRO A 85 -31.91 -1.17 -32.33
N GLY A 86 -31.39 -0.18 -31.60
CA GLY A 86 -30.93 1.08 -32.19
C GLY A 86 -29.80 0.83 -33.20
N LYS A 87 -29.76 1.61 -34.29
CA LYS A 87 -28.65 1.55 -35.25
C LYS A 87 -27.35 1.99 -34.56
N ASN A 88 -26.25 1.30 -34.85
CA ASN A 88 -24.92 1.75 -34.46
C ASN A 88 -24.65 3.16 -35.03
N GLY A 89 -23.89 3.97 -34.30
CA GLY A 89 -23.36 5.23 -34.81
C GLY A 89 -22.44 5.00 -36.02
N THR A 90 -22.28 6.01 -36.87
CA THR A 90 -21.31 5.96 -37.98
C THR A 90 -19.89 5.93 -37.42
N ASP A 91 -19.02 5.09 -37.98
CA ASP A 91 -17.60 5.10 -37.66
C ASP A 91 -16.99 6.48 -37.91
N GLY A 92 -16.03 6.88 -37.07
CA GLY A 92 -15.27 8.11 -37.26
C GLY A 92 -14.46 8.06 -38.57
N LYS A 93 -14.16 9.23 -39.17
CA LYS A 93 -13.28 9.29 -40.34
C LYS A 93 -11.90 8.72 -40.01
N ASP A 94 -11.30 7.98 -40.94
CA ASP A 94 -9.94 7.44 -40.81
C ASP A 94 -8.94 8.54 -40.40
N GLY A 95 -8.14 8.24 -39.37
CA GLY A 95 -7.06 9.10 -38.89
C GLY A 95 -5.99 9.35 -39.96
N LYS A 96 -5.18 10.40 -39.77
CA LYS A 96 -4.01 10.65 -40.62
C LYS A 96 -2.82 9.80 -40.17
N THR A 97 -1.95 9.42 -41.11
CA THR A 97 -0.86 8.47 -40.82
C THR A 97 0.35 9.20 -40.24
N LEU A 98 0.97 8.62 -39.22
CA LEU A 98 2.28 9.05 -38.72
C LEU A 98 3.35 8.09 -39.26
N TRP A 99 4.20 8.61 -40.14
CA TRP A 99 5.33 7.92 -40.74
C TRP A 99 6.60 8.11 -39.91
N ASN A 100 7.59 7.23 -40.08
CA ASN A 100 8.91 7.38 -39.46
C ASN A 100 10.05 6.92 -40.37
N GLY A 101 11.23 7.49 -40.18
CA GLY A 101 12.45 7.09 -40.88
C GLY A 101 13.72 7.65 -40.25
N VAL A 102 14.85 7.44 -40.91
CA VAL A 102 16.18 7.92 -40.50
C VAL A 102 16.69 9.09 -41.35
N LYS A 103 15.90 9.51 -42.35
CA LYS A 103 16.14 10.68 -43.20
C LYS A 103 14.87 11.52 -43.29
N ASP A 104 15.02 12.78 -43.69
CA ASP A 104 13.90 13.69 -43.90
C ASP A 104 12.95 13.17 -44.99
N PRO A 105 11.64 13.45 -44.89
CA PRO A 105 10.66 12.87 -45.78
C PRO A 105 10.75 13.47 -47.19
N GLU A 106 10.62 12.60 -48.19
CA GLU A 106 10.57 13.01 -49.60
C GLU A 106 9.14 13.40 -50.00
N SER A 107 8.99 14.30 -50.98
CA SER A 107 7.66 14.74 -51.47
C SER A 107 6.82 13.58 -52.05
N THR A 108 7.45 12.48 -52.46
CA THR A 108 6.78 11.26 -52.94
C THR A 108 6.20 10.39 -51.82
N TRP A 109 6.51 10.68 -50.55
CA TRP A 109 6.10 9.86 -49.40
C TRP A 109 4.89 10.45 -48.67
N GLY A 110 3.92 9.61 -48.30
CA GLY A 110 2.73 10.03 -47.55
C GLY A 110 1.72 10.86 -48.34
N ALA A 111 0.50 10.94 -47.82
CA ALA A 111 -0.60 11.74 -48.37
C ALA A 111 -0.71 13.11 -47.68
N PRO A 112 -1.37 14.10 -48.30
CA PRO A 112 -1.68 15.37 -47.63
C PRO A 112 -2.40 15.14 -46.30
N GLY A 113 -1.93 15.83 -45.25
CA GLY A 113 -2.40 15.68 -43.88
C GLY A 113 -1.61 14.67 -43.03
N ASP A 114 -0.71 13.87 -43.62
CA ASP A 114 0.14 12.94 -42.87
C ASP A 114 1.24 13.66 -42.07
N MET A 115 1.75 12.99 -41.04
CA MET A 115 2.88 13.42 -40.22
C MET A 115 4.07 12.48 -40.47
N PHE A 116 5.30 12.94 -40.25
CA PHE A 116 6.52 12.13 -40.37
C PHE A 116 7.53 12.47 -39.27
N ILE A 117 8.17 11.46 -38.68
CA ILE A 117 9.27 11.62 -37.72
C ILE A 117 10.60 11.14 -38.32
N ASN A 118 11.57 12.04 -38.44
CA ASN A 118 12.95 11.66 -38.63
C ASN A 118 13.57 11.32 -37.26
N SER A 119 13.82 10.05 -37.04
CA SER A 119 14.37 9.51 -35.79
C SER A 119 15.87 9.77 -35.60
N ALA A 120 16.61 10.09 -36.67
CA ALA A 120 18.04 10.43 -36.59
C ALA A 120 18.21 11.88 -36.12
N THR A 121 17.46 12.80 -36.71
CA THR A 121 17.51 14.24 -36.37
C THR A 121 16.51 14.64 -35.29
N LYS A 122 15.67 13.71 -34.80
CA LYS A 122 14.57 13.95 -33.86
C LYS A 122 13.66 15.10 -34.33
N THR A 123 13.35 15.12 -35.62
CA THR A 123 12.55 16.19 -36.24
C THR A 123 11.19 15.67 -36.67
N LEU A 124 10.14 16.42 -36.34
CA LEU A 124 8.75 16.16 -36.74
C LEU A 124 8.41 17.03 -37.95
N PHE A 125 7.94 16.41 -39.02
CA PHE A 125 7.45 17.07 -40.23
C PHE A 125 5.95 16.85 -40.34
N GLY A 126 5.19 17.91 -40.61
CA GLY A 126 3.78 17.81 -40.97
C GLY A 126 2.88 18.82 -40.24
N PRO A 127 1.57 18.80 -40.57
CA PRO A 127 0.95 17.90 -41.55
C PRO A 127 1.40 18.20 -42.99
N LYS A 128 1.53 17.18 -43.84
CA LYS A 128 1.93 17.34 -45.25
C LYS A 128 0.94 18.24 -45.99
N ASN A 129 1.44 19.16 -46.81
CA ASN A 129 0.63 20.13 -47.53
C ASN A 129 -0.19 19.48 -48.67
N LEU A 130 -1.27 20.15 -49.06
CA LEU A 130 -2.12 19.73 -50.19
C LEU A 130 -1.39 19.77 -51.54
N ASP A 131 -0.33 20.57 -51.66
CA ASP A 131 0.53 20.64 -52.85
C ASP A 131 1.57 19.50 -52.92
N GLY A 132 1.53 18.57 -51.97
CA GLY A 132 2.43 17.42 -51.90
C GLY A 132 3.79 17.72 -51.28
N THR A 133 4.04 18.94 -50.80
CA THR A 133 5.27 19.29 -50.08
C THR A 133 5.18 18.96 -48.59
N TRP A 134 6.32 18.62 -47.99
CA TRP A 134 6.44 18.56 -46.54
C TRP A 134 6.78 19.94 -45.99
N PRO A 135 6.08 20.43 -44.96
CA PRO A 135 6.46 21.67 -44.30
C PRO A 135 7.82 21.53 -43.62
N VAL A 136 8.44 22.66 -43.28
CA VAL A 136 9.70 22.69 -42.52
C VAL A 136 9.54 21.89 -41.23
N GLY A 137 10.49 20.99 -40.98
CA GLY A 137 10.48 20.15 -39.79
C GLY A 137 10.73 20.94 -38.51
N VAL A 138 10.08 20.51 -37.43
CA VAL A 138 10.24 21.06 -36.08
C VAL A 138 11.06 20.09 -35.25
N SER A 139 12.13 20.58 -34.63
CA SER A 139 12.91 19.77 -33.68
C SER A 139 12.03 19.36 -32.49
N MET A 140 11.99 18.06 -32.20
CA MET A 140 11.37 17.52 -30.98
C MET A 140 12.32 17.56 -29.79
N ILE A 141 13.60 17.86 -30.03
CA ILE A 141 14.54 18.20 -28.96
C ILE A 141 14.32 19.68 -28.67
N GLY A 142 13.89 19.99 -27.45
CA GLY A 142 13.83 21.37 -26.96
C GLY A 142 15.21 22.02 -27.02
N PRO A 143 15.31 23.36 -26.99
CA PRO A 143 16.60 23.99 -26.83
C PRO A 143 17.33 23.35 -25.65
N ALA A 144 18.63 23.08 -25.80
CA ALA A 144 19.44 22.74 -24.63
C ALA A 144 19.10 23.77 -23.54
N GLY A 145 18.76 23.31 -22.34
CA GLY A 145 18.49 24.22 -21.23
C GLY A 145 19.61 25.25 -21.19
N ALA A 146 19.27 26.52 -20.90
CA ALA A 146 20.29 27.55 -20.73
C ALA A 146 21.44 26.93 -19.93
N PRO A 147 22.72 27.05 -20.38
CA PRO A 147 23.85 26.61 -19.57
C PRO A 147 23.55 27.11 -18.16
N GLY A 148 23.40 26.18 -17.20
CA GLY A 148 23.01 26.54 -15.85
C GLY A 148 23.85 27.74 -15.48
N ALA A 149 23.20 28.85 -15.08
CA ALA A 149 23.81 30.18 -15.05
C ALA A 149 25.28 30.03 -14.70
N SER A 150 26.18 30.43 -15.61
CA SER A 150 27.63 30.37 -15.34
C SER A 150 27.76 30.84 -13.91
N GLY A 151 28.15 29.93 -13.00
CA GLY A 151 28.21 30.27 -11.58
C GLY A 151 28.94 31.59 -11.54
N THR A 152 28.33 32.61 -10.92
CA THR A 152 28.87 33.97 -10.84
C THR A 152 30.38 33.86 -10.82
N PRO A 153 31.13 34.46 -11.78
CA PRO A 153 32.58 34.32 -11.85
C PRO A 153 33.09 34.39 -10.43
N GLY A 154 33.62 33.27 -9.95
CA GLY A 154 33.83 33.09 -8.53
C GLY A 154 34.50 34.35 -8.03
N VAL A 155 33.83 35.07 -7.14
CA VAL A 155 34.48 36.17 -6.43
C VAL A 155 35.81 35.59 -5.99
N SER A 156 36.91 36.16 -6.50
CA SER A 156 38.23 35.77 -6.05
C SER A 156 38.25 36.10 -4.56
N GLY A 157 38.14 35.05 -3.72
CA GLY A 157 37.98 35.07 -2.26
C GLY A 157 36.61 35.62 -1.82
N THR A 158 35.71 34.93 -1.13
CA THR A 158 35.82 33.75 -0.25
C THR A 158 34.39 33.21 -0.14
N LYS A 159 34.06 32.09 -0.82
CA LYS A 159 32.89 31.28 -0.40
C LYS A 159 33.21 30.73 0.99
N ILE A 160 32.23 30.51 1.85
CA ILE A 160 32.44 29.85 3.16
C ILE A 160 32.81 28.37 2.93
N SER A 161 34.04 28.18 2.49
CA SER A 161 34.91 27.06 2.83
C SER A 161 36.08 27.70 3.57
N GLU A 162 35.79 28.34 4.71
CA GLU A 162 36.87 28.61 5.63
C GLU A 162 37.50 27.26 5.97
N LEU A 163 38.82 27.26 5.87
CA LEU A 163 39.77 26.20 6.12
C LEU A 163 39.72 25.78 7.60
N SER A 164 38.53 25.47 8.09
CA SER A 164 38.26 25.19 9.48
C SER A 164 39.01 23.93 9.83
N ILE A 165 39.93 24.07 10.77
CA ILE A 165 40.84 23.02 11.12
C ILE A 165 40.16 22.11 12.15
N CYS A 166 39.81 20.92 11.69
CA CYS A 166 39.29 19.78 12.42
C CYS A 166 40.40 18.75 12.71
N GLY A 167 40.00 17.62 13.32
CA GLY A 167 40.85 16.51 13.69
C GLY A 167 41.46 16.65 15.09
N GLY A 168 41.72 15.54 15.77
CA GLY A 168 42.35 15.55 17.10
C GLY A 168 43.72 16.24 17.13
N SER A 169 44.42 16.31 15.99
CA SER A 169 45.68 17.04 15.81
C SER A 169 45.52 18.49 15.37
N ARG A 170 44.29 18.94 15.04
CA ARG A 170 44.02 20.26 14.43
C ARG A 170 44.93 20.52 13.22
N THR A 171 44.90 19.63 12.24
CA THR A 171 45.70 19.75 11.00
C THR A 171 44.90 19.43 9.74
N SER A 172 43.68 18.91 9.86
CA SER A 172 42.84 18.50 8.73
C SER A 172 41.64 19.42 8.57
N LEU A 173 41.14 19.60 7.35
CA LEU A 173 39.91 20.36 7.12
C LEU A 173 38.67 19.66 7.68
N CYS A 174 37.68 20.44 8.11
CA CYS A 174 36.36 19.94 8.51
C CYS A 174 35.56 19.47 7.30
N LEU A 175 35.88 18.29 6.80
CA LEU A 175 35.17 17.62 5.70
C LEU A 175 34.27 16.52 6.24
N VAL A 176 33.22 16.19 5.49
CA VAL A 176 32.38 15.01 5.76
C VAL A 176 33.26 13.76 5.92
N GLY A 177 33.00 12.96 6.95
CA GLY A 177 33.77 11.78 7.33
C GLY A 177 35.06 12.06 8.11
N SER A 178 35.47 13.32 8.27
CA SER A 178 36.64 13.69 9.07
C SER A 178 36.29 13.82 10.56
N GLN A 179 37.29 13.66 11.42
CA GLN A 179 37.09 13.84 12.86
C GLN A 179 36.84 15.31 13.20
N GLY A 180 35.74 15.62 13.88
CA GLY A 180 35.39 16.97 14.33
C GLY A 180 36.02 17.37 15.67
N PRO A 181 35.77 18.61 16.14
CA PRO A 181 36.32 19.13 17.40
C PRO A 181 35.79 18.44 18.67
N GLY A 182 34.65 17.75 18.60
CA GLY A 182 34.13 16.87 19.66
C GLY A 182 34.66 15.44 19.57
N GLY A 183 35.64 15.19 18.70
CA GLY A 183 36.26 13.88 18.50
C GLY A 183 35.40 12.89 17.72
N GLY A 184 34.21 13.31 17.28
CA GLY A 184 33.27 12.54 16.50
C GLY A 184 33.47 12.73 15.00
N LEU A 185 32.51 12.33 14.15
CA LEU A 185 32.63 12.49 12.69
C LEU A 185 31.75 13.63 12.18
N ILE A 186 32.32 14.48 11.33
CA ILE A 186 31.56 15.49 10.59
C ILE A 186 30.67 14.78 9.58
N PHE A 187 29.36 15.06 9.60
CA PHE A 187 28.41 14.49 8.62
C PHE A 187 27.70 15.55 7.78
N PHE A 188 27.91 16.83 8.08
CA PHE A 188 27.35 17.93 7.30
C PHE A 188 28.31 19.11 7.30
N VAL A 189 28.44 19.74 6.13
CA VAL A 189 29.17 20.98 5.89
C VAL A 189 28.30 21.89 5.04
N ASP A 190 28.06 23.11 5.49
CA ASP A 190 27.30 24.12 4.77
C ASP A 190 28.20 24.91 3.81
N TYR A 191 28.55 24.30 2.68
CA TYR A 191 29.43 24.92 1.67
C TYR A 191 28.85 26.18 1.02
N ASN A 192 27.55 26.41 1.16
CA ASN A 192 26.83 27.47 0.46
C ASN A 192 26.19 28.50 1.40
N ASP A 193 26.51 28.45 2.71
CA ASP A 193 25.99 29.36 3.73
C ASP A 193 24.45 29.46 3.71
N GLN A 194 23.79 28.31 3.58
CA GLN A 194 22.33 28.18 3.54
C GLN A 194 21.72 28.19 4.94
N TYR A 195 22.50 27.88 5.98
CA TYR A 195 22.04 27.72 7.35
C TYR A 195 22.62 28.81 8.25
N ALA A 196 21.76 29.75 8.64
CA ALA A 196 22.13 30.77 9.60
C ALA A 196 22.50 30.13 10.96
N GLY A 197 23.72 30.39 11.43
CA GLY A 197 24.15 30.07 12.80
C GLY A 197 24.87 28.74 13.00
N PHE A 198 25.14 27.96 11.95
CA PHE A 198 26.09 26.84 12.01
C PHE A 198 26.61 26.47 10.62
N ASN A 199 27.87 26.03 10.56
CA ASN A 199 28.50 25.62 9.29
C ASN A 199 28.73 24.10 9.24
N TYR A 200 28.75 23.44 10.40
CA TYR A 200 29.13 22.04 10.53
C TYR A 200 28.19 21.31 11.49
N LEU A 201 27.89 20.05 11.17
CA LEU A 201 27.31 19.11 12.13
C LEU A 201 28.25 17.92 12.33
N GLU A 202 28.39 17.52 13.59
CA GLU A 202 29.25 16.45 14.07
C GLU A 202 28.43 15.40 14.81
N ALA A 203 28.61 14.13 14.46
CA ALA A 203 28.08 12.99 15.18
C ALA A 203 29.01 12.70 16.35
N ALA A 204 28.49 12.53 17.57
CA ALA A 204 29.32 12.21 18.73
C ALA A 204 30.20 10.95 18.50
N PRO A 205 31.33 10.80 19.21
CA PRO A 205 32.07 9.55 19.25
C PRO A 205 31.18 8.34 19.61
N LYS A 206 31.52 7.15 19.11
CA LYS A 206 30.78 5.90 19.41
C LYS A 206 30.75 5.59 20.90
N SER A 207 31.83 5.90 21.61
CA SER A 207 31.93 5.75 23.07
C SER A 207 30.89 6.55 23.86
N CYS A 208 30.21 7.48 23.19
CA CYS A 208 29.19 8.36 23.77
C CYS A 208 27.80 8.08 23.19
N ALA A 209 27.63 6.93 22.53
CA ALA A 209 26.31 6.41 22.21
C ALA A 209 25.71 5.72 23.44
N ALA A 210 24.40 5.78 23.58
CA ALA A 210 23.65 5.11 24.63
C ALA A 210 22.41 4.42 24.05
N ILE A 211 21.83 3.48 24.78
CA ILE A 211 20.55 2.86 24.47
C ILE A 211 19.56 3.30 25.53
N LEU A 212 18.58 4.10 25.15
CA LEU A 212 17.65 4.77 26.08
C LEU A 212 16.27 4.89 25.43
N PRO A 213 15.20 5.05 26.22
CA PRO A 213 13.92 5.53 25.70
C PRO A 213 14.03 6.94 25.13
N TRP A 214 13.15 7.29 24.20
CA TRP A 214 12.99 8.67 23.75
C TRP A 214 12.54 9.55 24.92
N SER A 215 11.58 9.04 25.69
CA SER A 215 11.03 9.62 26.92
C SER A 215 10.18 8.57 27.62
N LEU A 216 10.25 8.46 28.95
CA LEU A 216 9.35 7.58 29.70
C LEU A 216 7.94 8.17 29.86
N PHE A 217 7.84 9.49 29.82
CA PHE A 217 6.58 10.20 29.94
C PHE A 217 6.18 10.88 28.62
N ASN A 218 4.88 11.11 28.46
CA ASN A 218 4.34 11.74 27.26
C ASN A 218 4.71 13.23 27.20
N VAL A 219 5.76 13.56 26.45
CA VAL A 219 6.02 14.94 26.01
C VAL A 219 5.25 15.18 24.71
N SER A 220 4.19 15.97 24.77
CA SER A 220 3.39 16.37 23.61
C SER A 220 3.48 17.88 23.39
N ASP A 221 4.33 18.29 22.46
CA ASP A 221 4.42 19.68 22.00
C ASP A 221 4.32 19.72 20.48
N SER A 222 3.47 20.61 19.97
CA SER A 222 3.33 20.90 18.53
C SER A 222 4.63 21.35 17.86
N ALA A 223 5.55 21.93 18.62
CA ALA A 223 6.88 22.32 18.17
C ALA A 223 7.75 21.11 17.81
N LEU A 224 7.50 19.93 18.40
CA LEU A 224 8.24 18.69 18.14
C LEU A 224 7.63 17.85 17.00
N THR A 225 6.36 18.08 16.65
CA THR A 225 5.61 17.25 15.68
C THR A 225 5.43 17.92 14.32
N ASN A 226 5.61 19.24 14.22
CA ASN A 226 5.47 19.96 12.97
C ASN A 226 6.56 19.58 11.95
N TRP A 227 6.35 19.97 10.68
CA TRP A 227 7.27 19.63 9.59
C TRP A 227 8.65 20.29 9.77
N GLY A 228 8.70 21.50 10.33
CA GLY A 228 9.94 22.21 10.65
C GLY A 228 10.81 21.48 11.68
N ALA A 229 10.20 20.74 12.60
CA ALA A 229 10.89 19.92 13.60
C ALA A 229 11.72 18.78 12.97
N ARG A 230 11.51 18.48 11.68
CA ARG A 230 12.24 17.47 10.92
C ARG A 230 13.36 18.04 10.06
N ALA A 231 13.47 19.37 9.96
CA ALA A 231 14.46 20.02 9.12
C ALA A 231 15.89 19.87 9.67
N VAL A 232 16.88 19.98 8.78
CA VAL A 232 18.29 20.10 9.17
C VAL A 232 18.48 21.38 9.98
N GLY A 233 19.17 21.30 11.13
CA GLY A 233 19.33 22.40 12.08
C GLY A 233 18.25 22.45 13.16
N ALA A 234 17.17 21.66 13.06
CA ALA A 234 16.07 21.71 14.01
C ALA A 234 16.37 20.94 15.31
N GLY A 235 17.33 20.00 15.33
CA GLY A 235 17.51 19.08 16.45
C GLY A 235 17.83 19.78 17.78
N ILE A 236 18.63 20.85 17.73
CA ILE A 236 18.95 21.64 18.93
C ILE A 236 17.73 22.35 19.50
N THR A 237 16.87 22.91 18.64
CA THR A 237 15.62 23.56 19.07
C THR A 237 14.66 22.54 19.64
N ASN A 238 14.52 21.38 18.98
CA ASN A 238 13.68 20.29 19.48
C ASN A 238 14.15 19.79 20.84
N THR A 239 15.46 19.62 21.02
CA THR A 239 16.07 19.19 22.28
C THR A 239 15.76 20.21 23.39
N GLY A 240 15.94 21.50 23.11
CA GLY A 240 15.58 22.58 24.05
C GLY A 240 14.09 22.59 24.42
N VAL A 241 13.20 22.43 23.43
CA VAL A 241 11.74 22.33 23.66
C VAL A 241 11.39 21.13 24.53
N PHE A 242 12.01 19.98 24.29
CA PHE A 242 11.82 18.79 25.12
C PHE A 242 12.19 19.09 26.57
N ILE A 243 13.39 19.67 26.80
CA ILE A 243 13.91 19.97 28.13
C ILE A 243 12.99 20.93 28.88
N SER A 244 12.42 21.93 28.20
CA SER A 244 11.51 22.90 28.83
C SER A 244 10.12 22.34 29.13
N HIS A 245 9.69 21.27 28.44
CA HIS A 245 8.36 20.67 28.57
C HIS A 245 8.38 19.24 29.16
N ARG A 246 9.53 18.79 29.67
CA ARG A 246 9.67 17.45 30.26
C ARG A 246 8.76 17.29 31.48
N THR A 247 8.30 16.07 31.70
CA THR A 247 7.51 15.73 32.89
C THR A 247 8.45 15.47 34.07
N LEU A 248 7.99 15.72 35.30
CA LEU A 248 8.73 15.37 36.52
C LEU A 248 9.00 13.86 36.53
N GLY A 249 10.25 13.46 36.30
CA GLY A 249 10.68 12.06 36.29
C GLY A 249 11.62 11.68 35.14
N ASP A 250 11.69 12.47 34.06
CA ASP A 250 12.71 12.25 33.02
C ASP A 250 14.08 12.84 33.45
N ASP A 251 15.13 12.05 33.25
CA ASP A 251 16.56 12.38 33.44
C ASP A 251 17.42 11.81 32.30
N SER A 252 18.74 11.99 32.36
CA SER A 252 19.69 11.50 31.33
C SER A 252 19.78 9.97 31.21
N SER A 253 19.17 9.20 32.12
CA SER A 253 19.03 7.75 32.00
C SER A 253 17.69 7.32 31.39
N THR A 254 16.75 8.24 31.23
CA THR A 254 15.34 7.95 30.90
C THR A 254 14.77 8.81 29.77
N ALA A 255 15.56 9.71 29.18
CA ALA A 255 15.17 10.45 27.98
C ALA A 255 16.37 10.76 27.08
N ALA A 256 16.25 10.40 25.81
CA ALA A 256 17.29 10.60 24.80
C ALA A 256 17.71 12.07 24.62
N ALA A 257 16.76 13.00 24.70
CA ALA A 257 17.03 14.43 24.57
C ALA A 257 17.79 15.00 25.77
N ILE A 258 17.45 14.56 26.99
CA ILE A 258 18.14 14.97 28.22
C ILE A 258 19.54 14.37 28.25
N TYR A 259 19.68 13.09 27.89
CA TYR A 259 20.98 12.45 27.74
C TYR A 259 21.89 13.27 26.81
N ALA A 260 21.38 13.63 25.63
CA ALA A 260 22.17 14.37 24.65
C ALA A 260 22.58 15.76 25.16
N ASP A 261 21.69 16.49 25.84
CA ASP A 261 21.96 17.84 26.36
C ASP A 261 22.91 17.86 27.56
N GLU A 262 22.80 16.89 28.47
CA GLU A 262 23.67 16.77 29.64
C GLU A 262 25.02 16.09 29.32
N LEU A 263 25.14 15.46 28.14
CA LEU A 263 26.34 14.71 27.77
C LEU A 263 27.57 15.63 27.71
N THR A 264 28.62 15.22 28.42
CA THR A 264 29.97 15.71 28.17
C THR A 264 30.80 14.63 27.50
N CYS A 265 31.16 14.83 26.25
CA CYS A 265 31.91 13.87 25.43
C CYS A 265 32.91 14.58 24.53
N GLY A 266 34.11 14.01 24.40
CA GLY A 266 35.18 14.58 23.55
C GLY A 266 35.59 16.00 23.96
N GLY A 267 35.44 16.35 25.24
CA GLY A 267 35.70 17.70 25.75
C GLY A 267 34.66 18.74 25.34
N LYS A 268 33.48 18.31 24.88
CA LYS A 268 32.34 19.15 24.48
C LYS A 268 31.10 18.79 25.28
N SER A 269 30.23 19.79 25.50
CA SER A 269 28.99 19.68 26.28
C SER A 269 27.79 20.35 25.58
N ASP A 270 27.96 20.72 24.31
CA ASP A 270 26.97 21.36 23.45
C ASP A 270 26.36 20.35 22.46
N TRP A 271 26.12 19.14 22.98
CA TRP A 271 25.48 18.05 22.26
C TRP A 271 23.95 18.16 22.35
N PHE A 272 23.24 17.63 21.36
CA PHE A 272 21.78 17.61 21.30
C PHE A 272 21.28 16.39 20.54
N LEU A 273 19.99 16.08 20.66
CA LEU A 273 19.39 14.98 19.90
C LEU A 273 19.01 15.47 18.49
N GLY A 274 19.61 14.87 17.46
CA GLY A 274 19.42 15.31 16.09
C GLY A 274 18.00 15.10 15.56
N SER A 275 17.51 16.01 14.72
CA SER A 275 16.22 15.90 14.03
C SER A 275 16.24 14.78 12.98
N VAL A 276 15.07 14.41 12.47
CA VAL A 276 14.94 13.47 11.35
C VAL A 276 15.85 13.84 10.16
N GLY A 277 15.90 15.11 9.77
CA GLY A 277 16.74 15.57 8.66
C GLY A 277 18.23 15.43 8.96
N GLU A 278 18.65 15.72 10.19
CA GLU A 278 20.05 15.59 10.61
C GLU A 278 20.48 14.11 10.69
N MET A 279 19.61 13.25 11.21
CA MET A 279 19.86 11.80 11.28
C MET A 279 19.86 11.15 9.90
N LYS A 280 19.00 11.61 8.99
CA LYS A 280 19.04 11.16 7.60
C LYS A 280 20.34 11.59 6.91
N LEU A 281 20.79 12.83 7.08
CA LEU A 281 22.07 13.27 6.52
C LEU A 281 23.24 12.48 7.11
N MET A 282 23.21 12.22 8.42
CA MET A 282 24.22 11.41 9.09
C MET A 282 24.30 10.00 8.49
N TYR A 283 23.15 9.36 8.27
CA TYR A 283 23.09 8.08 7.55
C TYR A 283 23.67 8.22 6.14
N ASP A 284 23.13 9.13 5.31
CA ASP A 284 23.49 9.23 3.89
C ASP A 284 25.00 9.46 3.70
N ASN A 285 25.62 10.26 4.57
CA ASN A 285 27.01 10.71 4.45
C ASN A 285 28.05 9.87 5.20
N LEU A 286 27.64 9.07 6.19
CA LEU A 286 28.57 8.25 7.00
C LEU A 286 28.39 6.74 6.80
N GLN A 287 27.81 6.31 5.67
CA GLN A 287 27.70 4.88 5.35
C GLN A 287 29.07 4.20 5.35
N GLY A 288 29.22 3.12 6.12
CA GLY A 288 30.48 2.41 6.31
C GLY A 288 31.51 3.14 7.19
N LEU A 289 31.14 4.25 7.81
CA LEU A 289 31.95 5.01 8.76
C LEU A 289 31.21 5.16 10.11
N GLY A 290 31.90 5.65 11.13
CA GLY A 290 31.28 6.08 12.40
C GLY A 290 30.71 4.98 13.30
N ASP A 291 30.91 3.72 12.91
CA ASP A 291 30.48 2.52 13.62
C ASP A 291 28.95 2.45 13.84
N PHE A 292 28.19 3.00 12.88
CA PHE A 292 26.73 2.92 12.91
C PHE A 292 26.18 1.55 12.53
N ASP A 293 27.02 0.67 11.97
CA ASP A 293 26.62 -0.65 11.45
C ASP A 293 27.03 -1.81 12.37
N LEU A 294 27.30 -1.50 13.63
CA LEU A 294 27.60 -2.55 14.60
C LEU A 294 26.30 -3.26 14.96
N LEU A 295 26.12 -4.44 14.35
CA LEU A 295 25.26 -5.47 14.89
C LEU A 295 25.63 -5.65 16.36
N ASP A 296 24.69 -5.34 17.25
CA ASP A 296 24.80 -5.90 18.59
C ASP A 296 24.70 -7.42 18.42
N SER A 297 25.80 -8.10 18.74
CA SER A 297 25.96 -9.55 18.61
C SER A 297 24.93 -10.36 19.39
N ALA A 298 24.14 -9.73 20.28
CA ALA A 298 23.09 -10.39 21.03
C ALA A 298 21.83 -10.69 20.21
N ASP A 299 21.39 -9.77 19.33
CA ASP A 299 20.01 -9.81 18.80
C ASP A 299 19.90 -9.80 17.27
N ASN A 300 21.03 -9.77 16.54
CA ASN A 300 21.07 -9.80 15.06
C ASN A 300 20.20 -8.71 14.39
N TRP A 301 19.88 -7.65 15.13
CA TRP A 301 19.15 -6.47 14.67
C TRP A 301 20.12 -5.31 14.47
N THR A 302 19.90 -4.59 13.37
CA THR A 302 20.67 -3.42 13.00
C THR A 302 20.26 -2.23 13.86
N PRO A 303 21.21 -1.41 14.32
CA PRO A 303 20.92 -0.35 15.27
C PRO A 303 20.03 0.74 14.64
N GLN A 304 18.92 1.02 15.30
CA GLN A 304 18.01 2.11 15.02
C GLN A 304 18.31 3.26 15.97
N TYR A 305 18.32 4.49 15.46
CA TYR A 305 18.70 5.66 16.24
C TYR A 305 17.53 6.61 16.44
N TRP A 306 17.29 7.02 17.67
CA TRP A 306 16.31 8.06 18.00
C TRP A 306 16.66 9.39 17.32
N THR A 307 15.61 10.07 16.89
CA THR A 307 15.66 11.47 16.44
C THR A 307 14.89 12.34 17.44
N SER A 308 15.12 13.64 17.48
CA SER A 308 14.36 14.57 18.34
C SER A 308 12.98 14.93 17.80
N SER A 309 12.61 14.47 16.60
CA SER A 309 11.32 14.76 16.01
C SER A 309 10.26 13.77 16.52
N ALA A 310 9.17 14.29 17.06
CA ALA A 310 8.02 13.49 17.47
C ALA A 310 7.08 13.19 16.29
N SER A 311 6.34 12.10 16.37
CA SER A 311 5.35 11.75 15.34
C SER A 311 4.11 12.64 15.48
N PRO A 312 3.58 13.20 14.37
CA PRO A 312 2.31 13.93 14.41
C PRO A 312 1.10 12.99 14.48
N LEU A 313 1.30 11.67 14.30
CA LEU A 313 0.22 10.68 14.25
C LEU A 313 -0.17 10.17 15.64
N SER A 314 0.75 10.21 16.60
CA SER A 314 0.49 9.82 17.99
C SER A 314 1.43 10.51 18.95
N SER A 315 0.90 11.02 20.06
CA SER A 315 1.65 11.64 21.15
C SER A 315 2.61 10.67 21.86
N SER A 316 2.39 9.36 21.72
CA SER A 316 3.21 8.31 22.33
C SER A 316 4.38 7.84 21.45
N THR A 317 4.55 8.40 20.24
CA THR A 317 5.53 7.91 19.26
C THR A 317 6.48 9.01 18.79
N ALA A 318 7.71 8.65 18.46
CA ALA A 318 8.74 9.54 17.93
C ALA A 318 9.51 8.85 16.80
N PHE A 319 10.23 9.61 15.96
CA PHE A 319 10.91 9.02 14.81
C PHE A 319 12.25 8.40 15.18
N ILE A 320 12.52 7.22 14.61
CA ILE A 320 13.84 6.60 14.53
C ILE A 320 14.37 6.63 13.09
N GLN A 321 15.69 6.66 12.93
CA GLN A 321 16.39 6.47 11.66
C GLN A 321 17.08 5.10 11.67
N TYR A 322 16.85 4.33 10.61
CA TYR A 322 17.57 3.09 10.36
C TYR A 322 18.88 3.39 9.64
N PHE A 323 20.01 2.98 10.22
CA PHE A 323 21.33 3.25 9.64
C PHE A 323 21.83 2.18 8.66
N HIS A 324 21.02 1.16 8.39
CA HIS A 324 21.36 0.06 7.48
C HIS A 324 20.53 0.05 6.17
N THR A 325 19.33 0.66 6.18
CA THR A 325 18.37 0.62 5.06
C THR A 325 17.77 1.97 4.70
N ALA A 326 18.24 3.07 5.31
CA ALA A 326 17.69 4.43 5.18
C ALA A 326 16.24 4.61 5.70
N GLY A 327 15.57 3.55 6.14
CA GLY A 327 14.18 3.58 6.60
C GLY A 327 13.95 4.52 7.79
N GLN A 328 12.68 4.85 8.03
CA GLN A 328 12.24 5.61 9.19
C GLN A 328 10.94 5.01 9.72
N GLU A 329 10.82 4.92 11.04
CA GLU A 329 9.61 4.47 11.72
C GLU A 329 9.33 5.32 12.94
N ALA A 330 8.13 5.16 13.50
CA ALA A 330 7.71 5.88 14.70
C ALA A 330 7.26 4.91 15.82
N PRO A 331 8.20 4.23 16.51
CA PRO A 331 7.89 3.35 17.63
C PRO A 331 7.48 4.13 18.89
N ASN A 332 7.14 3.41 19.96
CA ASN A 332 6.73 4.02 21.22
C ASN A 332 7.92 4.73 21.88
N LYS A 333 7.68 5.90 22.47
CA LYS A 333 8.70 6.71 23.15
C LYS A 333 9.37 6.00 24.31
N SER A 334 8.67 5.05 24.94
CA SER A 334 9.18 4.22 26.05
C SER A 334 10.10 3.10 25.60
N ASP A 335 10.12 2.75 24.31
CA ASP A 335 10.99 1.70 23.79
C ASP A 335 12.43 2.22 23.72
N SER A 336 13.40 1.34 24.00
CA SER A 336 14.81 1.75 24.03
C SER A 336 15.47 1.52 22.68
N TYR A 337 16.07 2.57 22.14
CA TYR A 337 16.85 2.53 20.91
C TYR A 337 18.15 3.32 21.08
N TRP A 338 19.03 3.24 20.09
CA TRP A 338 20.30 3.93 20.15
C TRP A 338 20.12 5.45 20.10
N VAL A 339 20.99 6.16 20.79
CA VAL A 339 21.09 7.61 20.77
C VAL A 339 22.49 7.97 20.35
N ARG A 340 22.62 8.73 19.26
CA ARG A 340 23.88 9.32 18.83
C ARG A 340 23.75 10.84 18.84
N PRO A 341 24.23 11.53 19.89
CA PRO A 341 24.12 12.98 19.97
C PRO A 341 24.82 13.68 18.80
N VAL A 342 24.28 14.85 18.44
CA VAL A 342 24.77 15.74 17.39
C VAL A 342 25.29 16.99 18.06
N ARG A 343 26.34 17.56 17.48
CA ARG A 343 26.83 18.89 17.83
C ARG A 343 26.87 19.73 16.57
N ARG A 344 26.53 21.01 16.71
CA ARG A 344 26.68 22.01 15.65
C ARG A 344 27.70 23.04 16.06
N PHE A 345 28.45 23.57 15.11
CA PHE A 345 29.40 24.63 15.42
C PHE A 345 29.69 25.53 14.23
N GLN A 346 30.21 26.70 14.56
CA GLN A 346 30.93 27.58 13.66
C GLN A 346 32.36 27.67 14.15
N THR A 347 33.29 27.76 13.24
CA THR A 347 34.69 28.07 13.50
C THR A 347 34.89 29.50 13.03
N SER A 348 35.45 30.35 13.88
CA SER A 348 35.86 31.69 13.48
C SER A 348 37.17 31.61 12.70
N LEU A 349 37.32 32.41 11.63
CA LEU A 349 38.63 32.79 11.11
C LEU A 349 39.49 33.29 12.27
N ASN A 350 40.61 32.62 12.52
CA ASN A 350 41.75 33.28 13.14
C ASN A 350 42.64 33.82 12.03
#